data_AF-A0A955T3P3-F1
#
_entry.id   AF-A0A955T3P3-F1
#
_cell.length_a   1.000
_cell.length_b   1.000
_cell.length_c   1.000
_cell.angle_alpha   90.00
_cell.angle_beta   90.00
_cell.angle_gamma   90.00
#
_symmetry.space_group_name_H-M   'P 1'
#
loop_
_entity.id
_entity.type
_entity.pdbx_description
1 polymer ?
#
loop_
_entity_poly.entity_id
_entity_poly.type
_entity_poly.pdbx_seq_one_letter_code
_entity_poly.pdbx_strand_id
1 'polypeptide(L)'
;MIENPKLRSAVETWLDPLLLTLLGLFYLVHLYPTLWWGDGPELLTAALKNGVAHPTGYPLYLVLVKIFSAIPLGSFSWKGNLFSMMCTLGAFAFLARLVPLTGENLTRGLGWRIGLTALAFSSLLWEPSLNAEVYTLSVLFFALSLWIGKRFLERPSLPMLLLLGAVVGLAVGHHRLMAFLVPGLALWIAPAFHDSKQRSLW
;
A
#
# COMPACT_ATOMS: atom_id res chain seq x y z
N MET A 1 -15.86 0.47 -27.00
CA MET A 1 -15.00 -0.73 -26.94
C MET A 1 -13.74 -0.39 -27.72
N ILE A 2 -12.52 -0.57 -27.19
CA ILE A 2 -11.30 -0.20 -27.94
C ILE A 2 -11.11 -1.22 -29.07
N GLU A 3 -11.41 -0.83 -30.30
CA GLU A 3 -11.35 -1.73 -31.47
C GLU A 3 -9.90 -2.00 -31.94
N ASN A 4 -8.94 -1.17 -31.52
CA ASN A 4 -7.54 -1.33 -31.91
C ASN A 4 -6.76 -2.23 -30.91
N PRO A 5 -6.35 -3.45 -31.31
CA PRO A 5 -5.68 -4.41 -30.42
C PRO A 5 -4.30 -3.93 -29.94
N LYS A 6 -3.58 -3.12 -30.72
CA LYS A 6 -2.30 -2.53 -30.30
C LYS A 6 -2.51 -1.50 -29.19
N LEU A 7 -3.51 -0.64 -29.35
CA LEU A 7 -3.87 0.36 -28.33
C LEU A 7 -4.32 -0.31 -27.04
N ARG A 8 -5.13 -1.37 -27.15
CA ARG A 8 -5.59 -2.16 -26.01
C ARG A 8 -4.43 -2.78 -25.23
N SER A 9 -3.51 -3.46 -25.93
CA SER A 9 -2.31 -4.04 -25.32
C SER A 9 -1.43 -2.98 -24.64
N ALA A 10 -1.29 -1.80 -25.25
CA ALA A 10 -0.57 -0.68 -24.66
C ALA A 10 -1.23 -0.18 -23.36
N VAL A 11 -2.55 0.00 -23.35
CA VAL A 11 -3.30 0.41 -22.15
C VAL A 11 -3.18 -0.62 -21.03
N GLU A 12 -3.35 -1.90 -21.36
CA GLU A 12 -3.24 -3.02 -20.40
C GLU A 12 -1.84 -3.09 -19.75
N THR A 13 -0.80 -2.70 -20.48
CA THR A 13 0.60 -2.77 -20.01
C THR A 13 1.05 -1.51 -19.30
N TRP A 14 0.70 -0.32 -19.81
CA TRP A 14 1.35 0.94 -19.44
C TRP A 14 0.50 1.88 -18.60
N LEU A 15 -0.82 1.67 -18.49
CA LEU A 15 -1.70 2.61 -17.77
C LEU A 15 -1.34 2.70 -16.29
N ASP A 16 -1.18 1.57 -15.60
CA ASP A 16 -0.88 1.57 -14.16
C ASP A 16 0.53 2.17 -13.87
N PRO A 17 1.62 1.78 -14.57
CA PRO A 17 2.92 2.45 -14.41
C PRO A 17 2.90 3.95 -14.72
N LEU A 18 2.20 4.36 -15.78
CA LEU A 18 2.08 5.76 -16.16
C LEU A 18 1.33 6.55 -15.07
N LEU A 19 0.19 6.04 -14.61
CA LEU A 19 -0.59 6.67 -13.55
C LEU A 19 0.22 6.83 -12.26
N LEU A 20 0.92 5.79 -11.84
CA LEU A 20 1.77 5.83 -10.64
C LEU A 20 2.94 6.81 -10.80
N THR A 21 3.53 6.89 -12.00
CA THR A 21 4.61 7.84 -12.28
C THR A 21 4.11 9.27 -12.22
N LEU A 22 2.98 9.57 -12.86
CA LEU A 22 2.39 10.91 -12.85
C LEU A 22 1.97 11.32 -11.45
N LEU A 23 1.33 10.41 -10.69
CA LEU A 23 0.96 10.66 -9.30
C LEU A 23 2.19 10.88 -8.42
N GLY A 24 3.23 10.07 -8.60
CA GLY A 24 4.48 10.19 -7.86
C GLY A 24 5.20 11.51 -8.13
N LEU A 25 5.26 11.93 -9.40
CA LEU A 25 5.81 13.25 -9.77
C LEU A 25 4.98 14.38 -9.18
N PHE A 26 3.66 14.27 -9.22
CA PHE A 26 2.77 15.28 -8.63
C PHE A 26 2.99 15.40 -7.12
N TYR A 27 3.00 14.29 -6.39
CA TYR A 27 3.26 14.28 -4.96
C TYR A 27 4.66 14.79 -4.64
N LEU A 28 5.66 14.44 -5.44
CA LEU A 28 7.05 14.88 -5.22
C LEU A 28 7.19 16.39 -5.27
N VAL A 29 6.46 17.06 -6.18
CA VAL A 29 6.45 18.53 -6.29
C VAL A 29 5.73 19.19 -5.10
N HIS A 30 4.76 18.51 -4.49
CA HIS A 30 4.00 19.00 -3.34
C HIS A 30 4.53 18.51 -1.99
N LEU A 31 5.56 17.65 -2.00
CA LEU A 31 6.11 17.03 -0.81
C LEU A 31 6.67 18.12 0.12
N TYR A 32 6.36 18.06 1.42
CA TYR A 32 6.88 19.05 2.35
C TYR A 32 8.42 18.97 2.38
N PRO A 33 9.14 20.09 2.17
CA PRO A 33 10.60 20.08 2.08
C PRO A 33 11.28 19.84 3.43
N THR A 34 10.56 20.08 4.52
CA THR A 34 11.05 19.98 5.90
C THR A 34 9.95 19.41 6.80
N LEU A 35 10.14 19.50 8.11
CA LEU A 35 9.13 19.11 9.10
C LEU A 35 7.83 19.90 8.87
N TRP A 36 6.70 19.23 9.01
CA TRP A 36 5.38 19.83 8.99
C TRP A 36 4.70 19.70 10.36
N TRP A 37 3.45 20.14 10.46
CA TRP A 37 2.59 20.03 11.62
C TRP A 37 2.20 18.56 11.94
N GLY A 38 1.63 18.33 13.12
CA GLY A 38 1.13 17.03 13.56
C GLY A 38 2.21 16.16 14.22
N ASP A 39 2.12 14.85 14.01
CA ASP A 39 2.98 13.87 14.68
C ASP A 39 4.34 13.70 13.99
N GLY A 40 4.47 14.14 12.74
CA GLY A 40 5.67 14.00 11.92
C GLY A 40 6.98 14.45 12.60
N PRO A 41 7.07 15.64 13.22
CA PRO A 41 8.27 16.07 13.95
C PRO A 41 8.69 15.12 15.07
N GLU A 42 7.72 14.60 15.84
CA GLU A 42 7.99 13.66 16.92
C GLU A 42 8.45 12.31 16.36
N LEU A 43 7.72 11.77 15.37
CA LEU A 43 8.05 10.50 14.72
C LEU A 43 9.45 10.52 14.11
N LEU A 44 9.79 11.59 13.39
CA LEU A 44 11.11 11.73 12.77
C LEU A 44 12.22 11.95 13.81
N THR A 45 11.95 12.69 14.88
CA THR A 45 12.91 12.86 15.97
C THR A 45 13.16 11.53 16.68
N ALA A 46 12.10 10.77 16.98
CA ALA A 46 12.20 9.45 17.58
C ALA A 46 12.98 8.48 16.67
N ALA A 47 12.69 8.43 15.37
CA ALA A 47 13.43 7.61 14.41
C ALA A 47 14.91 8.03 14.33
N LEU A 48 15.19 9.33 14.31
CA LEU A 48 16.56 9.85 14.24
C LEU A 48 17.37 9.49 15.49
N LYS A 49 16.75 9.59 16.68
CA LYS A 49 17.38 9.39 17.98
C LYS A 49 17.27 7.95 18.53
N ASN A 50 16.66 7.04 17.79
CA ASN A 50 16.30 5.69 18.27
C ASN A 50 15.45 5.75 19.55
N GLY A 51 14.57 6.74 19.64
CA GLY A 51 13.63 6.93 20.74
C GLY A 51 12.32 6.18 20.53
N VAL A 52 11.34 6.51 21.37
CA VAL A 52 9.97 5.98 21.30
C VAL A 52 9.03 7.17 21.13
N ALA A 53 8.17 7.13 20.10
CA ALA A 53 7.16 8.15 19.89
C ALA A 53 5.98 7.99 20.87
N HIS A 54 5.03 8.92 20.86
CA HIS A 54 3.77 8.79 21.58
C HIS A 54 3.11 7.41 21.35
N PRO A 55 2.31 6.90 22.31
CA PRO A 55 1.66 5.60 22.19
C PRO A 55 0.90 5.49 20.85
N THR A 56 1.16 4.49 20.01
CA THR A 56 1.73 3.15 20.29
C THR A 56 3.25 3.00 20.22
N GLY A 57 4.01 4.06 19.98
CA GLY A 57 5.47 4.04 19.85
C GLY A 57 5.98 3.67 18.46
N TYR A 58 5.15 3.04 17.61
CA TYR A 58 5.38 2.76 16.19
C TYR A 58 6.77 2.19 15.82
N PRO A 59 7.28 1.19 16.55
CA PRO A 59 8.67 0.74 16.41
C PRO A 59 9.03 0.29 14.98
N LEU A 60 8.11 -0.38 14.29
CA LEU A 60 8.33 -0.81 12.90
C LEU A 60 8.51 0.39 11.97
N TYR A 61 7.65 1.40 12.09
CA TYR A 61 7.74 2.62 11.29
C TYR A 61 9.06 3.37 11.52
N LEU A 62 9.45 3.55 12.79
CA LEU A 62 10.69 4.26 13.14
C LEU A 62 11.93 3.58 12.54
N VAL A 63 11.99 2.24 12.62
CA VAL A 63 13.08 1.47 12.02
C VAL A 63 13.08 1.58 10.50
N LEU A 64 11.92 1.47 9.85
CA LEU A 64 11.82 1.55 8.38
C LEU A 64 12.19 2.94 7.87
N VAL A 65 11.74 4.02 8.51
CA VAL A 65 12.13 5.39 8.16
C VAL A 65 13.63 5.59 8.34
N LYS A 66 14.23 5.05 9.41
CA LYS A 66 15.67 5.13 9.64
C LYS A 66 16.47 4.42 8.55
N ILE A 67 16.05 3.22 8.16
CA ILE A 67 16.65 2.44 7.06
C ILE A 67 16.49 3.20 5.73
N PHE A 68 15.28 3.65 5.43
CA PHE A 68 14.98 4.44 4.22
C PHE A 68 15.81 5.72 4.16
N SER A 69 16.11 6.31 5.32
CA SER A 69 16.92 7.52 5.43
C SER A 69 18.39 7.33 5.05
N ALA A 70 18.84 6.10 4.74
CA ALA A 70 20.17 5.81 4.22
C ALA A 70 20.39 6.33 2.78
N ILE A 71 19.33 6.70 2.06
CA ILE A 71 19.44 7.30 0.72
C ILE A 71 20.26 8.61 0.82
N PRO A 72 21.30 8.81 -0.02
CA PRO A 72 22.20 9.97 0.06
C PRO A 72 21.60 11.21 -0.62
N LEU A 73 20.33 11.50 -0.39
CA LEU A 73 19.59 12.63 -0.98
C LEU A 73 18.74 13.34 0.08
N GLY A 74 18.71 14.67 0.03
CA GLY A 74 17.82 15.49 0.86
C GLY A 74 18.09 15.42 2.37
N SER A 75 17.29 16.17 3.13
CA SER A 75 17.33 16.16 4.60
C SER A 75 16.68 14.90 5.17
N PHE A 76 16.95 14.59 6.45
CA PHE A 76 16.28 13.47 7.12
C PHE A 76 14.75 13.63 7.13
N SER A 77 14.27 14.86 7.38
CA SER A 77 12.84 15.17 7.36
C SER A 77 12.21 14.97 5.99
N TRP A 78 12.88 15.44 4.93
CA TRP A 78 12.42 15.23 3.57
C TRP A 78 12.35 13.74 3.21
N LYS A 79 13.34 12.94 3.65
CA LYS A 79 13.33 11.48 3.46
C LYS A 79 12.19 10.78 4.21
N GLY A 80 11.82 11.28 5.39
CA GLY A 80 10.65 10.82 6.14
C GLY A 80 9.33 11.10 5.40
N ASN A 81 9.18 12.30 4.85
CA ASN A 81 8.03 12.66 4.02
C ASN A 81 7.99 11.79 2.76
N LEU A 82 9.14 11.63 2.09
CA LEU A 82 9.30 10.79 0.90
C LEU A 82 8.93 9.33 1.18
N PHE A 83 9.28 8.80 2.35
CA PHE A 83 8.90 7.45 2.75
C PHE A 83 7.37 7.27 2.78
N SER A 84 6.65 8.24 3.33
CA SER A 84 5.19 8.21 3.40
C SER A 84 4.56 8.27 2.00
N MET A 85 5.06 9.16 1.13
CA MET A 85 4.71 9.20 -0.29
C MET A 85 4.92 7.84 -0.98
N MET A 86 6.08 7.21 -0.77
CA MET A 86 6.41 5.90 -1.35
C MET A 86 5.50 4.79 -0.83
N CYS A 87 5.11 4.82 0.45
CA CYS A 87 4.16 3.87 1.00
C CYS A 87 2.80 3.99 0.31
N THR A 88 2.29 5.21 0.09
CA THR A 88 1.04 5.43 -0.64
C THR A 88 1.12 4.95 -2.08
N LEU A 89 2.20 5.27 -2.81
CA LEU A 89 2.38 4.79 -4.19
C LEU A 89 2.48 3.27 -4.26
N GLY A 90 3.17 2.64 -3.30
CA GLY A 90 3.24 1.19 -3.17
C GLY A 90 1.87 0.57 -2.91
N ALA A 91 1.06 1.18 -2.03
CA ALA A 91 -0.30 0.74 -1.78
C ALA A 91 -1.13 0.77 -3.07
N PHE A 92 -1.03 1.86 -3.83
CA PHE A 92 -1.76 2.02 -5.08
C PHE A 92 -1.32 1.01 -6.15
N ALA A 93 -0.03 0.67 -6.18
CA ALA A 93 0.48 -0.38 -7.05
C ALA A 93 -0.12 -1.75 -6.73
N PHE A 94 -0.36 -2.08 -5.45
CA PHE A 94 -1.05 -3.32 -5.07
C PHE A 94 -2.56 -3.24 -5.34
N LEU A 95 -3.20 -2.12 -5.02
CA LEU A 95 -4.64 -1.92 -5.25
C LEU A 95 -4.99 -1.98 -6.74
N ALA A 96 -4.18 -1.39 -7.63
CA ALA A 96 -4.42 -1.45 -9.07
C ALA A 96 -4.47 -2.90 -9.60
N ARG A 97 -3.70 -3.82 -9.00
CA ARG A 97 -3.67 -5.25 -9.35
C ARG A 97 -4.89 -6.04 -8.85
N LEU A 98 -5.73 -5.47 -7.98
CA LEU A 98 -6.95 -6.13 -7.52
C LEU A 98 -8.00 -6.24 -8.62
N VAL A 99 -8.07 -5.27 -9.54
CA VAL A 99 -9.01 -5.28 -10.66
C VAL A 99 -8.23 -5.23 -11.98
N PRO A 100 -8.29 -6.26 -12.83
CA PRO A 100 -7.54 -6.27 -14.10
C PRO A 100 -8.10 -5.24 -15.09
N LEU A 101 -7.23 -4.71 -15.96
CA LEU A 101 -7.58 -3.81 -17.08
C LEU A 101 -7.87 -4.55 -18.39
N THR A 102 -8.11 -5.85 -18.33
CA THR A 102 -8.15 -6.72 -19.51
C THR A 102 -9.54 -7.26 -19.77
N GLY A 103 -9.78 -7.73 -20.99
CA GLY A 103 -10.97 -8.50 -21.31
C GLY A 103 -12.28 -7.73 -21.07
N GLU A 104 -13.24 -8.45 -20.52
CA GLU A 104 -14.55 -7.95 -20.08
C GLU A 104 -14.47 -7.02 -18.87
N ASN A 105 -13.35 -7.04 -18.14
CA ASN A 105 -13.15 -6.20 -16.96
C ASN A 105 -12.71 -4.77 -17.29
N LEU A 106 -12.48 -4.41 -18.56
CA LEU A 106 -11.91 -3.11 -18.93
C LEU A 106 -12.66 -1.92 -18.30
N THR A 107 -13.99 -1.87 -18.39
CA THR A 107 -14.80 -0.77 -17.83
C THR A 107 -14.67 -0.69 -16.31
N ARG A 108 -14.76 -1.85 -15.63
CA ARG A 108 -14.58 -1.95 -14.17
C ARG A 108 -13.15 -1.57 -13.76
N GLY A 109 -12.18 -1.99 -14.56
CA GLY A 109 -10.77 -1.68 -14.40
C GLY A 109 -10.52 -0.19 -14.49
N LEU A 110 -11.04 0.50 -15.51
CA LEU A 110 -10.93 1.95 -15.65
C LEU A 110 -11.63 2.68 -14.49
N GLY A 111 -12.85 2.29 -14.15
CA GLY A 111 -13.57 2.85 -13.00
C GLY A 111 -12.81 2.69 -11.68
N TRP A 112 -12.15 1.54 -11.48
CA TRP A 112 -11.29 1.31 -10.33
C TRP A 112 -10.10 2.29 -10.28
N ARG A 113 -9.43 2.56 -11.42
CA ARG A 113 -8.32 3.54 -11.46
C ARG A 113 -8.82 4.95 -11.20
N ILE A 114 -9.98 5.33 -11.73
CA ILE A 114 -10.60 6.62 -11.44
C ILE A 114 -10.85 6.76 -9.94
N GLY A 115 -11.39 5.72 -9.30
CA GLY A 115 -11.58 5.68 -7.84
C GLY A 115 -10.28 5.79 -7.05
N LEU A 116 -9.23 5.08 -7.46
CA LEU A 116 -7.90 5.19 -6.84
C LEU A 116 -7.32 6.60 -7.00
N THR A 117 -7.43 7.20 -8.18
CA THR A 117 -6.99 8.58 -8.42
C THR A 117 -7.78 9.56 -7.54
N ALA A 118 -9.10 9.41 -7.43
CA ALA A 118 -9.92 10.23 -6.54
C ALA A 118 -9.50 10.07 -5.06
N LEU A 119 -9.21 8.84 -4.63
CA LEU A 119 -8.70 8.56 -3.29
C LEU A 119 -7.33 9.21 -3.05
N ALA A 120 -6.45 9.24 -4.06
CA ALA A 120 -5.15 9.91 -3.99
C ALA A 120 -5.27 11.41 -3.67
N PHE A 121 -6.30 12.07 -4.20
CA PHE A 121 -6.53 13.49 -3.98
C PHE A 121 -7.51 13.78 -2.84
N SER A 122 -7.97 12.74 -2.13
CA SER A 122 -8.80 12.91 -0.94
C SER A 122 -7.96 13.40 0.24
N SER A 123 -8.55 14.19 1.14
CA SER A 123 -7.88 14.65 2.37
C SER A 123 -7.36 13.50 3.24
N LEU A 124 -7.99 12.33 3.16
CA LEU A 124 -7.61 11.12 3.90
C LEU A 124 -6.21 10.61 3.53
N LEU A 125 -5.82 10.70 2.25
CA LEU A 125 -4.51 10.22 1.79
C LEU A 125 -3.57 11.34 1.36
N TRP A 126 -4.11 12.47 0.88
CA TRP A 126 -3.30 13.57 0.37
C TRP A 126 -2.31 14.05 1.43
N GLU A 127 -2.79 14.54 2.58
CA GLU A 127 -1.94 15.13 3.60
C GLU A 127 -0.95 14.13 4.22
N PRO A 128 -1.38 12.91 4.63
CA PRO A 128 -0.43 11.91 5.14
C PRO A 128 0.59 11.43 4.12
N SER A 129 0.32 11.58 2.82
CA SER A 129 1.31 11.24 1.78
C SER A 129 2.38 12.30 1.58
N LEU A 130 2.12 13.55 1.99
CA LEU A 130 3.06 14.66 1.83
C LEU A 130 3.96 14.88 3.06
N ASN A 131 3.56 14.35 4.22
CA ASN A 131 4.24 14.47 5.51
C ASN A 131 4.62 13.08 6.06
N ALA A 132 5.59 13.02 6.97
CA ALA A 132 5.96 11.81 7.69
C ALA A 132 4.82 11.34 8.59
N GLU A 133 4.08 10.33 8.13
CA GLU A 133 2.89 9.82 8.81
C GLU A 133 2.83 8.29 8.83
N VAL A 134 2.36 7.74 9.96
CA VAL A 134 2.26 6.28 10.18
C VAL A 134 1.12 5.65 9.38
N TYR A 135 0.13 6.43 8.96
CA TYR A 135 -1.06 5.94 8.26
C TYR A 135 -0.75 5.43 6.86
N THR A 136 0.22 6.03 6.15
CA THR A 136 0.59 5.60 4.79
C THR A 136 1.18 4.20 4.75
N LEU A 137 2.00 3.84 5.74
CA LEU A 137 2.51 2.49 5.92
C LEU A 137 1.38 1.50 6.26
N SER A 138 0.37 1.95 7.02
CA SER A 138 -0.82 1.13 7.29
C SER A 138 -1.63 0.84 6.03
N VAL A 139 -1.79 1.84 5.16
CA VAL A 139 -2.49 1.70 3.87
C VAL A 139 -1.71 0.80 2.92
N LEU A 140 -0.37 0.86 2.93
CA LEU A 140 0.49 -0.09 2.21
C LEU A 140 0.25 -1.53 2.70
N PHE A 141 0.26 -1.76 4.01
CA PHE A 141 -0.01 -3.09 4.56
C PHE A 141 -1.42 -3.60 4.24
N PHE A 142 -2.41 -2.72 4.32
CA PHE A 142 -3.79 -3.05 3.94
C PHE A 142 -3.87 -3.49 2.47
N ALA A 143 -3.32 -2.69 1.56
CA ALA A 143 -3.30 -2.99 0.13
C ALA A 143 -2.53 -4.28 -0.20
N LEU A 144 -1.36 -4.46 0.42
CA LEU A 144 -0.54 -5.67 0.26
C LEU A 144 -1.29 -6.91 0.77
N SER A 145 -1.96 -6.82 1.92
CA SER A 145 -2.74 -7.93 2.48
C SER A 145 -3.90 -8.32 1.57
N LEU A 146 -4.61 -7.34 0.99
CA LEU A 146 -5.66 -7.61 0.01
C LEU A 146 -5.10 -8.28 -1.25
N TRP A 147 -3.95 -7.82 -1.73
CA TRP A 147 -3.31 -8.39 -2.91
C TRP A 147 -2.86 -9.83 -2.67
N ILE A 148 -2.19 -10.12 -1.55
CA ILE A 148 -1.81 -11.49 -1.17
C ILE A 148 -3.05 -12.37 -0.99
N GLY A 149 -4.10 -11.86 -0.33
CA GLY A 149 -5.36 -12.58 -0.12
C GLY A 149 -6.03 -12.96 -1.44
N LYS A 150 -6.10 -12.03 -2.41
CA LYS A 150 -6.57 -12.33 -3.77
C LYS A 150 -5.73 -13.42 -4.44
N ARG A 151 -4.40 -13.31 -4.36
CA ARG A 151 -3.50 -14.32 -4.93
C ARG A 151 -3.70 -15.69 -4.27
N PHE A 152 -3.94 -15.72 -2.97
CA PHE A 152 -4.22 -16.95 -2.22
C PHE A 152 -5.54 -17.58 -2.67
N LEU A 153 -6.59 -16.78 -2.89
CA LEU A 153 -7.86 -17.27 -3.44
C LEU A 153 -7.69 -17.89 -4.85
N GLU A 154 -6.84 -17.31 -5.68
CA GLU A 154 -6.56 -17.83 -7.03
C GLU A 154 -5.76 -19.15 -6.99
N ARG A 155 -4.77 -19.24 -6.09
CA ARG A 155 -3.87 -20.39 -5.94
C ARG A 155 -3.53 -20.62 -4.46
N PRO A 156 -4.39 -21.35 -3.72
CA PRO A 156 -4.18 -21.55 -2.29
C PRO A 156 -2.89 -22.34 -2.03
N SER A 157 -2.06 -21.86 -1.10
CA SER A 157 -0.86 -22.57 -0.65
C SER A 157 -0.48 -22.17 0.78
N LEU A 158 0.11 -23.08 1.54
CA LEU A 158 0.57 -22.81 2.90
C LEU A 158 1.59 -21.65 2.95
N PRO A 159 2.61 -21.56 2.08
CA PRO A 159 3.54 -20.43 2.09
C PRO A 159 2.85 -19.08 1.89
N MET A 160 1.82 -18.99 1.05
CA MET A 160 1.07 -17.75 0.85
C MET A 160 0.19 -17.40 2.04
N LEU A 161 -0.38 -18.39 2.71
CA LEU A 161 -1.12 -18.16 3.96
C LEU A 161 -0.19 -17.66 5.07
N LEU A 162 0.99 -18.25 5.20
CA LEU A 162 2.01 -17.80 6.16
C LEU A 162 2.50 -16.39 5.84
N LEU A 163 2.74 -16.08 4.56
CA LEU A 163 3.09 -14.73 4.12
C LEU A 163 1.98 -13.73 4.46
N LEU A 164 0.71 -14.06 4.18
CA LEU A 164 -0.42 -13.22 4.53
C LEU A 164 -0.49 -12.98 6.05
N GLY A 165 -0.36 -14.05 6.84
CA GLY A 165 -0.34 -13.96 8.31
C GLY A 165 0.81 -13.11 8.83
N ALA A 166 2.01 -13.24 8.27
CA ALA A 166 3.17 -12.43 8.64
C ALA A 166 2.96 -10.94 8.31
N VAL A 167 2.46 -10.63 7.11
CA VAL A 167 2.17 -9.25 6.69
C VAL A 167 1.09 -8.62 7.57
N VAL A 168 0.00 -9.35 7.84
CA VAL A 168 -1.07 -8.88 8.74
C VAL A 168 -0.56 -8.71 10.17
N GLY A 169 0.28 -9.63 10.66
CA GLY A 169 0.91 -9.53 11.99
C GLY A 169 1.79 -8.27 12.12
N LEU A 170 2.61 -7.98 11.10
CA LEU A 170 3.39 -6.74 11.03
C LEU A 170 2.48 -5.50 10.96
N ALA A 171 1.38 -5.56 10.22
CA ALA A 171 0.41 -4.48 10.13
C ALA A 171 -0.23 -4.17 11.49
N VAL A 172 -0.65 -5.20 12.23
CA VAL A 172 -1.22 -5.08 13.59
C VAL A 172 -0.18 -4.54 14.57
N GLY A 173 1.07 -5.02 14.49
CA GLY A 173 2.18 -4.54 15.31
C GLY A 173 2.56 -3.09 15.01
N HIS A 174 2.38 -2.64 13.76
CA HIS A 174 2.58 -1.24 13.35
C HIS A 174 1.45 -0.34 13.86
N HIS A 175 0.20 -0.68 13.57
CA HIS A 175 -0.95 0.13 13.90
C HIS A 175 -2.13 -0.73 14.34
N ARG A 176 -2.59 -0.57 15.59
CA ARG A 176 -3.59 -1.46 16.22
C ARG A 176 -4.92 -1.55 15.47
N LEU A 177 -5.33 -0.50 14.75
CA LEU A 177 -6.54 -0.54 13.91
C LEU A 177 -6.46 -1.61 12.80
N MET A 178 -5.27 -2.05 12.40
CA MET A 178 -5.12 -3.13 11.43
C MET A 178 -5.65 -4.48 11.97
N ALA A 179 -5.91 -4.62 13.27
CA ALA A 179 -6.56 -5.81 13.83
C ALA A 179 -7.96 -6.02 13.24
N PHE A 180 -8.66 -4.95 12.86
CA PHE A 180 -9.97 -5.05 12.20
C PHE A 180 -9.90 -5.67 10.80
N LEU A 181 -8.71 -5.72 10.19
CA LEU A 181 -8.50 -6.40 8.91
C LEU A 181 -8.63 -7.92 9.05
N VAL A 182 -8.29 -8.48 10.22
CA VAL A 182 -8.22 -9.93 10.47
C VAL A 182 -9.55 -10.63 10.21
N PRO A 183 -10.69 -10.26 10.84
CA PRO A 183 -11.95 -10.96 10.61
C PRO A 183 -12.42 -10.83 9.16
N GLY A 184 -12.28 -9.65 8.56
CA GLY A 184 -12.68 -9.42 7.16
C GLY A 184 -11.87 -10.27 6.18
N LEU A 185 -10.54 -10.33 6.33
CA LEU A 185 -9.69 -11.19 5.52
C LEU A 185 -9.99 -12.66 5.74
N ALA A 186 -10.12 -13.10 6.99
CA ALA A 186 -10.40 -14.50 7.32
C ALA A 186 -11.70 -14.98 6.67
N LEU A 187 -12.77 -14.18 6.77
CA LEU A 187 -14.04 -14.47 6.09
C LEU A 187 -13.90 -14.47 4.57
N TRP A 188 -13.12 -13.54 4.01
CA TRP A 188 -12.94 -13.44 2.56
C TRP A 188 -12.17 -14.62 1.97
N ILE A 189 -11.14 -15.13 2.67
CA ILE A 189 -10.33 -16.27 2.21
C ILE A 189 -10.89 -17.64 2.62
N ALA A 190 -11.87 -17.68 3.53
CA ALA A 190 -12.48 -18.92 4.03
C ALA A 190 -12.91 -19.93 2.94
N PRO A 191 -13.53 -19.50 1.81
CA PRO A 191 -13.94 -20.42 0.75
C PRO A 191 -12.80 -21.25 0.16
N ALA A 192 -11.58 -20.71 0.08
CA ALA A 192 -10.43 -21.42 -0.46
C ALA A 192 -10.06 -22.69 0.35
N PHE A 193 -10.41 -22.72 1.63
CA PHE A 193 -10.18 -23.91 2.48
C PHE A 193 -11.23 -25.00 2.23
N HIS A 194 -12.46 -24.64 1.88
CA HIS A 194 -13.49 -25.62 1.52
C HIS A 194 -13.21 -26.28 0.17
N ASP A 195 -12.81 -25.50 -0.84
CA ASP A 195 -12.47 -26.04 -2.17
C ASP A 195 -11.21 -26.92 -2.13
N SER A 196 -10.25 -26.60 -1.26
CA SER A 196 -9.03 -27.41 -1.11
C SER A 196 -9.29 -28.82 -0.60
N LYS A 197 -10.29 -29.01 0.27
CA LYS A 197 -10.72 -30.33 0.76
C LYS A 197 -11.40 -31.19 -0.31
N GLN A 198 -11.90 -30.58 -1.39
CA GLN A 198 -12.39 -31.31 -2.57
C GLN A 198 -11.26 -31.66 -3.55
N ARG A 199 -10.16 -30.90 -3.53
CA ARG A 199 -8.96 -31.15 -4.36
C ARG A 199 -8.01 -32.17 -3.76
N SER A 200 -8.08 -32.43 -2.45
CA SER A 200 -7.33 -33.51 -1.80
C SER A 200 -7.85 -34.92 -2.09
N LEU A 201 -8.45 -35.13 -3.28
CA LEU A 201 -8.53 -36.47 -3.83
C LEU A 201 -7.18 -36.91 -4.40
N TRP A 202 -6.28 -36.05 -4.89
CA TRP A 202 -4.87 -36.39 -5.23
C TRP A 202 -3.98 -35.14 -5.28
#